data_AF-A0A5B0QMP3-F1
#
_entry.id   AF-A0A5B0QMP3-F1
#
_cell.length_a   1.000
_cell.length_b   1.000
_cell.length_c   1.000
_cell.angle_alpha   90.00
_cell.angle_beta   90.00
_cell.angle_gamma   90.00
#
_symmetry.space_group_name_H-M   'P 1'
#
loop_
_entity.id
_entity.type
_entity.pdbx_description
1 polymer ?
#
loop_
_entity_poly.entity_id
_entity_poly.type
_entity_poly.pdbx_seq_one_letter_code
_entity_poly.pdbx_strand_id
1 'polypeptide(L)'
;MAVQQVEGVSTSFCDSIRLAFSAETLDAGNLADSLLMAWAECAGYQAPSQEEVKQMAEACCERIRRVIADGTGGDDEEREEGLRRLFTGISRVLRISVGMNPEWMWSHLNERVVDWTRIVDPEPSAISIGLKRLGFRLVGAFVKFYSSTAGPELIEKVGEHILLGFTHQDECVRGLAPFIVGLCAERNGESPKPVYMELIKSSMNLLVTGLQVNSRSTGTRAGTFGEAAQVARENCVSALAKIVRNPEGLVIEVDKILPQWIDALPIEIDVEEVEPSYGLLLELIAR
;
A
#
# COMPACT_ATOMS: atom_id res chain seq x y z
N MET A 1 -7.01 -14.76 -29.33
CA MET A 1 -8.35 -14.16 -29.16
C MET A 1 -8.35 -12.83 -29.91
N ALA A 2 -9.43 -12.51 -30.63
CA ALA A 2 -9.53 -11.20 -31.30
C ALA A 2 -9.71 -10.09 -30.24
N VAL A 3 -9.15 -8.90 -30.46
CA VAL A 3 -9.19 -7.76 -29.52
C VAL A 3 -10.64 -7.45 -29.08
N GLN A 4 -11.60 -7.50 -30.00
CA GLN A 4 -13.03 -7.30 -29.71
C GLN A 4 -13.63 -8.35 -28.76
N GLN A 5 -13.10 -9.58 -28.73
CA GLN A 5 -13.54 -10.61 -27.79
C GLN A 5 -12.98 -10.38 -26.38
N VAL A 6 -11.82 -9.71 -26.26
CA VAL A 6 -11.22 -9.35 -24.96
C VAL A 6 -11.96 -8.15 -24.36
N GLU A 7 -12.24 -7.13 -25.16
CA GLU A 7 -13.01 -5.95 -24.75
C GLU A 7 -14.41 -6.32 -24.26
N GLY A 8 -15.14 -7.18 -24.99
CA GLY A 8 -16.47 -7.63 -24.56
C GLY A 8 -16.47 -8.43 -23.25
N VAL A 9 -15.39 -9.16 -22.96
CA VAL A 9 -15.24 -9.91 -21.70
C VAL A 9 -14.95 -8.97 -20.53
N SER A 10 -14.04 -8.00 -20.72
CA SER A 10 -13.69 -7.01 -19.70
C SER A 10 -14.91 -6.15 -19.31
N THR A 11 -15.68 -5.66 -20.29
CA THR A 11 -16.89 -4.87 -20.02
C THR A 11 -17.96 -5.69 -19.30
N SER A 12 -18.23 -6.92 -19.75
CA SER A 12 -19.16 -7.83 -19.06
C SER A 12 -18.72 -8.15 -17.63
N PHE A 13 -17.42 -8.15 -17.37
CA PHE A 13 -16.86 -8.41 -16.05
C PHE A 13 -17.01 -7.19 -15.12
N CYS A 14 -16.79 -5.98 -15.63
CA CYS A 14 -17.09 -4.74 -14.93
C CYS A 14 -18.57 -4.64 -14.55
N ASP A 15 -19.48 -4.98 -15.47
CA ASP A 15 -20.92 -5.01 -15.20
C ASP A 15 -21.29 -6.03 -14.12
N SER A 16 -20.65 -7.20 -14.12
CA SER A 16 -20.87 -8.23 -13.09
C SER A 16 -20.51 -7.75 -11.69
N ILE A 17 -19.39 -7.02 -11.55
CA ILE A 17 -18.98 -6.42 -10.27
C ILE A 17 -19.99 -5.36 -9.82
N ARG A 18 -20.44 -4.49 -10.73
CA ARG A 18 -21.43 -3.45 -10.39
C ARG A 18 -22.76 -4.06 -9.94
N LEU A 19 -23.21 -5.12 -10.61
CA LEU A 19 -24.40 -5.87 -10.22
C LEU A 19 -24.22 -6.51 -8.85
N ALA A 20 -23.09 -7.18 -8.59
CA ALA A 20 -22.77 -7.76 -7.28
C ALA A 20 -22.78 -6.70 -6.18
N PHE A 21 -22.12 -5.55 -6.38
CA PHE A 21 -22.14 -4.43 -5.43
C PHE A 21 -23.53 -3.86 -5.15
N SER A 22 -24.46 -3.97 -6.10
CA SER A 22 -25.83 -3.51 -5.95
C SER A 22 -26.72 -4.51 -5.21
N ALA A 23 -26.43 -5.80 -5.33
CA ALA A 23 -27.25 -6.89 -4.82
C ALA A 23 -26.77 -7.43 -3.46
N GLU A 24 -25.47 -7.36 -3.19
CA GLU A 24 -24.88 -7.90 -1.96
C GLU A 24 -24.97 -6.93 -0.78
N THR A 25 -25.22 -7.49 0.40
CA THR A 25 -25.13 -6.75 1.66
C THR A 25 -23.71 -6.19 1.84
N LEU A 26 -23.59 -5.10 2.58
CA LEU A 26 -22.35 -4.34 2.70
C LEU A 26 -21.26 -5.06 3.51
N ASP A 27 -21.64 -6.14 4.21
CA ASP A 27 -20.91 -6.81 5.27
C ASP A 27 -20.64 -8.31 5.05
N ALA A 28 -21.30 -8.98 4.10
CA ALA A 28 -21.25 -10.45 3.97
C ALA A 28 -21.02 -10.98 2.53
N GLY A 29 -20.72 -10.09 1.58
CA GLY A 29 -20.62 -10.41 0.16
C GLY A 29 -19.32 -11.10 -0.26
N ASN A 30 -19.30 -12.43 -0.36
CA ASN A 30 -18.12 -13.18 -0.87
C ASN A 30 -17.91 -13.05 -2.39
N LEU A 31 -18.98 -12.80 -3.15
CA LEU A 31 -18.91 -12.81 -4.61
C LEU A 31 -18.34 -11.49 -5.13
N ALA A 32 -18.75 -10.33 -4.60
CA ALA A 32 -18.15 -9.05 -4.94
C ALA A 32 -16.62 -9.05 -4.71
N ASP A 33 -16.17 -9.54 -3.56
CA ASP A 33 -14.74 -9.63 -3.23
C ASP A 33 -13.98 -10.54 -4.20
N SER A 34 -14.55 -11.71 -4.50
CA SER A 34 -13.97 -12.66 -5.45
C SER A 34 -13.86 -12.06 -6.85
N LEU A 35 -14.88 -11.31 -7.29
CA LEU A 35 -14.88 -10.64 -8.59
C LEU A 35 -13.86 -9.50 -8.64
N LEU A 36 -13.71 -8.70 -7.57
CA LEU A 36 -12.68 -7.66 -7.49
C LEU A 36 -11.27 -8.25 -7.59
N MET A 37 -11.00 -9.34 -6.86
CA MET A 37 -9.70 -10.00 -6.90
C MET A 37 -9.42 -10.60 -8.28
N ALA A 38 -10.41 -11.26 -8.89
CA ALA A 38 -10.28 -11.76 -10.25
C ALA A 38 -10.07 -10.64 -11.28
N TRP A 39 -10.71 -9.47 -11.10
CA TRP A 39 -10.51 -8.33 -12.00
C TRP A 39 -9.10 -7.80 -11.87
N ALA A 40 -8.61 -7.65 -10.64
CA ALA A 40 -7.26 -7.18 -10.39
C ALA A 40 -6.19 -8.11 -11.00
N GLU A 41 -6.38 -9.43 -10.92
CA GLU A 41 -5.49 -10.39 -11.58
C GLU A 41 -5.58 -10.27 -13.11
N CYS A 42 -6.79 -10.23 -13.67
CA CYS A 42 -7.00 -10.19 -15.12
C CYS A 42 -6.56 -8.85 -15.77
N ALA A 43 -6.74 -7.73 -15.07
CA ALA A 43 -6.45 -6.40 -15.60
C ALA A 43 -4.97 -6.26 -16.03
N GLY A 44 -4.05 -6.89 -15.30
CA GLY A 44 -2.63 -6.92 -15.65
C GLY A 44 -2.32 -7.65 -16.97
N TYR A 45 -3.19 -8.57 -17.40
CA TYR A 45 -3.03 -9.34 -18.65
C TYR A 45 -3.89 -8.82 -19.80
N GLN A 46 -5.06 -8.28 -19.49
CA GLN A 46 -6.06 -7.90 -20.49
C GLN A 46 -5.95 -6.45 -20.96
N ALA A 47 -5.21 -5.61 -20.23
CA ALA A 47 -5.05 -4.19 -20.54
C ALA A 47 -6.41 -3.49 -20.79
N PRO A 48 -7.28 -3.41 -19.77
CA PRO A 48 -8.60 -2.80 -19.89
C PRO A 48 -8.50 -1.37 -20.43
N SER A 49 -9.53 -0.96 -21.17
CA SER A 49 -9.63 0.38 -21.71
C SER A 49 -9.68 1.42 -20.58
N GLN A 50 -9.32 2.65 -20.93
CA GLN A 50 -9.36 3.77 -19.97
C GLN A 50 -10.76 4.00 -19.40
N GLU A 51 -11.80 3.71 -20.17
CA GLU A 51 -13.19 3.85 -19.72
C GLU A 51 -13.57 2.75 -18.72
N GLU A 52 -13.15 1.50 -18.94
CA GLU A 52 -13.40 0.40 -18.01
C GLU A 52 -12.67 0.62 -16.67
N VAL A 53 -11.44 1.14 -16.70
CA VAL A 53 -10.69 1.52 -15.50
C VAL A 53 -11.43 2.58 -14.68
N LYS A 54 -12.00 3.61 -15.35
CA LYS A 54 -12.78 4.67 -14.70
C LYS A 54 -14.04 4.11 -14.07
N GLN A 55 -14.82 3.33 -14.82
CA GLN A 55 -16.06 2.73 -14.33
C GLN A 55 -15.81 1.83 -13.12
N MET A 56 -14.72 1.07 -13.13
CA MET A 56 -14.34 0.22 -12.00
C MET A 56 -13.94 1.04 -10.77
N ALA A 57 -13.17 2.11 -10.96
CA ALA A 57 -12.79 3.02 -9.88
C ALA A 57 -14.02 3.71 -9.27
N GLU A 58 -14.96 4.18 -10.09
CA GLU A 58 -16.21 4.78 -9.65
C GLU A 58 -17.08 3.78 -8.87
N ALA A 59 -17.19 2.54 -9.36
CA ALA A 59 -17.92 1.48 -8.66
C ALA A 59 -17.34 1.21 -7.27
N CYS A 60 -16.01 1.15 -7.15
CA CYS A 60 -15.31 1.01 -5.87
C CYS A 60 -15.59 2.20 -4.94
N CYS A 61 -15.54 3.43 -5.45
CA CYS A 61 -15.81 4.64 -4.66
C CYS A 61 -17.25 4.69 -4.16
N GLU A 62 -18.21 4.32 -5.02
CA GLU A 62 -19.61 4.24 -4.66
C GLU A 62 -19.86 3.18 -3.59
N ARG A 63 -19.19 2.03 -3.68
CA ARG A 63 -19.26 0.98 -2.65
C ARG A 63 -18.70 1.47 -1.31
N ILE A 64 -17.54 2.14 -1.30
CA ILE A 64 -16.97 2.77 -0.09
C ILE A 64 -17.97 3.75 0.52
N ARG A 65 -18.57 4.62 -0.30
CA ARG A 65 -19.53 5.63 0.16
C ARG A 65 -20.74 4.99 0.84
N ARG A 66 -21.24 3.87 0.29
CA ARG A 66 -22.35 3.10 0.89
C ARG A 66 -21.95 2.46 2.22
N VAL A 67 -20.76 1.87 2.30
CA VAL A 67 -20.24 1.29 3.55
C VAL A 67 -20.12 2.37 4.65
N ILE A 68 -19.60 3.55 4.32
CA ILE A 68 -19.51 4.67 5.26
C ILE A 68 -20.90 5.12 5.72
N ALA A 69 -21.87 5.19 4.80
CA ALA A 69 -23.24 5.63 5.12
C ALA A 69 -24.02 4.63 5.98
N ASP A 70 -23.72 3.32 5.87
CA ASP A 70 -24.33 2.27 6.70
C ASP A 70 -23.82 2.31 8.15
N GLY A 71 -22.60 2.79 8.37
CA GLY A 71 -22.03 3.01 9.70
C GLY A 71 -21.48 1.73 10.35
N THR A 72 -21.30 1.77 11.67
CA THR A 72 -20.65 0.72 12.48
C THR A 72 -21.66 -0.15 13.24
N GLY A 73 -22.92 -0.22 12.78
CA GLY A 73 -24.03 -0.83 13.51
C GLY A 73 -23.97 -2.37 13.59
N GLY A 74 -23.02 -2.92 14.34
CA GLY A 74 -22.92 -4.34 14.68
C GLY A 74 -21.47 -4.79 14.80
N ASP A 75 -20.97 -4.90 16.02
CA ASP A 75 -19.66 -5.50 16.35
C ASP A 75 -19.77 -7.03 16.29
N ASP A 76 -20.11 -7.57 15.12
CA ASP A 76 -20.03 -9.01 14.86
C ASP A 76 -18.74 -9.29 14.08
N GLU A 77 -17.97 -10.28 14.52
CA GLU A 77 -16.69 -10.68 13.93
C GLU A 77 -16.82 -10.99 12.43
N GLU A 78 -17.97 -11.52 12.00
CA GLU A 78 -18.25 -11.81 10.60
C GLU A 78 -18.29 -10.54 9.73
N ARG A 79 -18.87 -9.45 10.27
CA ARG A 79 -18.95 -8.16 9.57
C ARG A 79 -17.59 -7.49 9.47
N GLU A 80 -16.79 -7.53 10.53
CA GLU A 80 -15.43 -6.98 10.50
C GLU A 80 -14.57 -7.69 9.45
N GLU A 81 -14.68 -9.01 9.40
CA GLU A 81 -13.97 -9.81 8.43
C GLU A 81 -14.42 -9.53 6.99
N GLY A 82 -15.72 -9.41 6.75
CA GLY A 82 -16.27 -9.03 5.45
C GLY A 82 -15.77 -7.65 4.99
N LEU A 83 -15.79 -6.65 5.88
CA LEU A 83 -15.25 -5.32 5.59
C LEU A 83 -13.76 -5.36 5.27
N ARG A 84 -12.98 -6.17 6.00
CA ARG A 84 -11.54 -6.32 5.76
C ARG A 84 -11.25 -6.87 4.36
N ARG A 85 -11.99 -7.88 3.92
CA ARG A 85 -11.84 -8.46 2.57
C ARG A 85 -12.26 -7.48 1.48
N LEU A 86 -13.39 -6.80 1.67
CA LEU A 86 -13.87 -5.77 0.76
C LEU A 86 -12.86 -4.65 0.56
N PHE A 87 -12.34 -4.05 1.63
CA PHE A 87 -11.33 -3.00 1.52
C PHE A 87 -10.03 -3.50 0.89
N THR A 88 -9.68 -4.78 1.06
CA THR A 88 -8.52 -5.39 0.41
C THR A 88 -8.72 -5.49 -1.11
N GLY A 89 -9.87 -6.02 -1.55
CA GLY A 89 -10.24 -6.11 -2.96
C GLY A 89 -10.30 -4.73 -3.62
N ILE A 90 -11.02 -3.78 -3.00
CA ILE A 90 -11.13 -2.40 -3.48
C ILE A 90 -9.76 -1.74 -3.57
N SER A 91 -8.90 -1.91 -2.56
CA SER A 91 -7.57 -1.33 -2.56
C SER A 91 -6.71 -1.86 -3.71
N ARG A 92 -6.80 -3.16 -4.00
CA ARG A 92 -6.04 -3.76 -5.11
C ARG A 92 -6.49 -3.19 -6.45
N VAL A 93 -7.80 -3.13 -6.67
CA VAL A 93 -8.39 -2.55 -7.89
C VAL A 93 -7.97 -1.09 -8.07
N LEU A 94 -8.16 -0.25 -7.04
CA LEU A 94 -7.83 1.17 -7.14
C LEU A 94 -6.33 1.42 -7.35
N ARG A 95 -5.44 0.61 -6.75
CA ARG A 95 -3.99 0.68 -7.00
C ARG A 95 -3.64 0.39 -8.46
N ILE A 96 -4.25 -0.65 -9.05
CA ILE A 96 -4.05 -0.99 -10.46
C ILE A 96 -4.58 0.14 -11.35
N SER A 97 -5.76 0.69 -11.03
CA SER A 97 -6.32 1.83 -11.75
C SER A 97 -5.40 3.05 -11.72
N VAL A 98 -4.73 3.35 -10.59
CA VAL A 98 -3.70 4.41 -10.51
C VAL A 98 -2.54 4.12 -11.46
N GLY A 99 -2.08 2.87 -11.57
CA GLY A 99 -1.03 2.48 -12.52
C GLY A 99 -1.44 2.62 -13.99
N MET A 100 -2.72 2.47 -14.30
CA MET A 100 -3.26 2.52 -15.68
C MET A 100 -3.70 3.91 -16.13
N ASN A 101 -4.18 4.74 -15.20
CA ASN A 101 -4.65 6.10 -15.48
C ASN A 101 -4.33 7.08 -14.33
N PRO A 102 -3.04 7.37 -14.08
CA PRO A 102 -2.62 8.13 -12.91
C PRO A 102 -3.24 9.55 -12.85
N GLU A 103 -3.34 10.24 -13.99
CA GLU A 103 -3.83 11.62 -14.04
C GLU A 103 -5.32 11.74 -13.69
N TRP A 104 -6.16 10.89 -14.30
CA TRP A 104 -7.58 10.90 -13.99
C TRP A 104 -7.83 10.43 -12.55
N MET A 105 -7.15 9.35 -12.13
CA MET A 105 -7.26 8.84 -10.76
C MET A 105 -6.85 9.90 -9.73
N TRP A 106 -5.82 10.68 -10.02
CA TRP A 106 -5.42 11.81 -9.19
C TRP A 106 -6.55 12.83 -9.05
N SER A 107 -7.11 13.28 -10.18
CA SER A 107 -8.21 14.25 -10.18
C SER A 107 -9.47 13.74 -9.47
N HIS A 108 -9.66 12.41 -9.43
CA HIS A 108 -10.85 11.77 -8.87
C HIS A 108 -10.73 11.43 -7.38
N LEU A 109 -9.50 11.14 -6.89
CA LEU A 109 -9.29 10.56 -5.55
C LEU A 109 -8.45 11.39 -4.60
N ASN A 110 -7.72 12.42 -5.06
CA ASN A 110 -6.68 13.07 -4.24
C ASN A 110 -7.16 13.51 -2.84
N GLU A 111 -8.29 14.20 -2.74
CA GLU A 111 -8.86 14.68 -1.48
C GLU A 111 -9.23 13.51 -0.57
N ARG A 112 -9.88 12.48 -1.13
CA ARG A 112 -10.26 11.28 -0.37
C ARG A 112 -9.04 10.53 0.16
N VAL A 113 -7.98 10.40 -0.63
CA VAL A 113 -6.74 9.75 -0.20
C VAL A 113 -6.11 10.49 0.96
N VAL A 114 -6.10 11.83 0.91
CA VAL A 114 -5.62 12.68 2.00
C VAL A 114 -6.48 12.46 3.24
N ASP A 115 -7.80 12.53 3.13
CA ASP A 115 -8.72 12.36 4.25
C ASP A 115 -8.57 10.99 4.91
N TRP A 116 -8.53 9.92 4.12
CA TRP A 116 -8.38 8.55 4.62
C TRP A 116 -7.04 8.32 5.31
N THR A 117 -5.95 8.88 4.77
CA THR A 117 -4.62 8.78 5.38
C THR A 117 -4.57 9.52 6.72
N ARG A 118 -5.34 10.61 6.85
CA ARG A 118 -5.42 11.47 8.03
C ARG A 118 -6.37 10.99 9.12
N ILE A 119 -7.07 9.88 8.92
CA ILE A 119 -7.95 9.30 9.95
C ILE A 119 -7.16 9.08 11.23
N VAL A 120 -7.61 9.72 12.31
CA VAL A 120 -7.16 9.48 13.68
C VAL A 120 -8.40 9.10 14.47
N ASP A 121 -8.47 7.83 14.85
CA ASP A 121 -9.62 7.25 15.52
C ASP A 121 -9.16 6.65 16.86
N PRO A 122 -9.55 7.24 18.01
CA PRO A 122 -9.20 6.72 19.33
C PRO A 122 -9.78 5.33 19.61
N GLU A 123 -10.91 5.00 18.98
CA GLU A 123 -11.61 3.71 19.09
C GLU A 123 -11.83 3.15 17.68
N PRO A 124 -10.76 2.64 17.04
CA PRO A 124 -10.75 2.38 15.61
C PRO A 124 -11.74 1.28 15.20
N SER A 125 -12.74 1.67 14.41
CA SER A 125 -13.65 0.73 13.74
C SER A 125 -12.98 0.00 12.56
N ALA A 126 -13.54 -1.14 12.14
CA ALA A 126 -13.12 -1.85 10.93
C ALA A 126 -13.16 -0.95 9.67
N ILE A 127 -14.12 -0.03 9.59
CA ILE A 127 -14.23 0.93 8.49
C ILE A 127 -13.08 1.95 8.54
N SER A 128 -12.81 2.56 9.70
CA SER A 128 -11.77 3.58 9.83
C SER A 128 -10.37 3.00 9.59
N ILE A 129 -10.10 1.77 10.07
CA ILE A 129 -8.87 1.02 9.77
C ILE A 129 -8.79 0.69 8.27
N GLY A 130 -9.87 0.18 7.68
CA GLY A 130 -9.94 -0.18 6.26
C GLY A 130 -9.63 1.01 5.35
N LEU A 131 -10.24 2.17 5.63
CA LEU A 131 -9.98 3.42 4.93
C LEU A 131 -8.54 3.89 5.12
N LYS A 132 -7.99 3.85 6.33
CA LYS A 132 -6.61 4.27 6.58
C LYS A 132 -5.60 3.42 5.82
N ARG A 133 -5.77 2.09 5.85
CA ARG A 133 -4.97 1.15 5.03
C ARG A 133 -5.09 1.47 3.53
N LEU A 134 -6.30 1.77 3.04
CA LEU A 134 -6.54 2.17 1.65
C LEU A 134 -5.81 3.47 1.30
N GLY A 135 -5.91 4.50 2.16
CA GLY A 135 -5.22 5.78 1.99
C GLY A 135 -3.72 5.60 1.82
N PHE A 136 -3.07 4.88 2.75
CA PHE A 136 -1.64 4.58 2.66
C PHE A 136 -1.26 3.84 1.37
N ARG A 137 -2.03 2.81 0.99
CA ARG A 137 -1.79 2.06 -0.25
C ARG A 137 -1.89 2.93 -1.49
N LEU A 138 -2.84 3.87 -1.54
CA LEU A 138 -3.00 4.79 -2.65
C LEU A 138 -1.92 5.87 -2.67
N VAL A 139 -1.46 6.35 -1.51
CA VAL A 139 -0.26 7.20 -1.42
C VAL A 139 0.93 6.50 -2.08
N GLY A 140 1.20 5.24 -1.69
CA GLY A 140 2.26 4.44 -2.32
C GLY A 140 2.06 4.28 -3.83
N ALA A 141 0.84 4.02 -4.29
CA ALA A 141 0.55 3.91 -5.72
C ALA A 141 0.81 5.23 -6.48
N PHE A 142 0.43 6.38 -5.94
CA PHE A 142 0.71 7.68 -6.59
C PHE A 142 2.19 8.05 -6.56
N VAL A 143 2.92 7.73 -5.48
CA VAL A 143 4.39 7.88 -5.47
C VAL A 143 5.03 6.94 -6.51
N LYS A 144 4.51 5.73 -6.68
CA LYS A 144 5.03 4.78 -7.67
C LYS A 144 4.67 5.18 -9.10
N PHE A 145 3.44 5.56 -9.41
CA PHE A 145 2.98 5.70 -10.80
C PHE A 145 2.78 7.14 -11.26
N TYR A 146 2.80 8.12 -10.35
CA TYR A 146 2.64 9.55 -10.69
C TYR A 146 3.58 10.45 -9.87
N SER A 147 4.85 10.06 -9.83
CA SER A 147 5.90 10.65 -8.97
C SER A 147 6.33 12.07 -9.32
N SER A 148 6.04 12.56 -10.53
CA SER A 148 6.49 13.87 -10.99
C SER A 148 5.65 15.03 -10.45
N THR A 149 4.37 14.79 -10.16
CA THR A 149 3.38 15.80 -9.73
C THR A 149 2.64 15.36 -8.47
N ALA A 150 1.82 14.31 -8.54
CA ALA A 150 0.94 13.87 -7.46
C ALA A 150 1.70 13.29 -6.26
N GLY A 151 2.76 12.52 -6.50
CA GLY A 151 3.56 11.91 -5.43
C GLY A 151 4.09 12.95 -4.41
N PRO A 152 4.84 13.97 -4.83
CA PRO A 152 5.38 14.98 -3.92
C PRO A 152 4.28 15.77 -3.21
N GLU A 153 3.21 16.15 -3.94
CA GLU A 153 2.07 16.89 -3.38
C GLU A 153 1.34 16.09 -2.29
N LEU A 154 1.17 14.77 -2.48
CA LEU A 154 0.60 13.91 -1.46
C LEU A 154 1.49 13.84 -0.24
N ILE A 155 2.80 13.61 -0.41
CA ILE A 155 3.71 13.51 0.72
C ILE A 155 3.75 14.81 1.51
N GLU A 156 3.65 15.97 0.86
CA GLU A 156 3.53 17.26 1.56
C GLU A 156 2.27 17.31 2.44
N LYS A 157 1.15 16.77 1.96
CA LYS A 157 -0.12 16.76 2.69
C LYS A 157 -0.18 15.73 3.80
N VAL A 158 0.47 14.57 3.65
CA VAL A 158 0.26 13.42 4.54
C VAL A 158 1.53 12.89 5.20
N GLY A 159 2.70 13.48 4.96
CA GLY A 159 3.99 13.01 5.45
C GLY A 159 4.04 12.77 6.96
N GLU A 160 3.49 13.70 7.75
CA GLU A 160 3.36 13.52 9.21
C GLU A 160 2.56 12.28 9.59
N HIS A 161 1.50 11.97 8.83
CA HIS A 161 0.66 10.81 9.08
C HIS A 161 1.35 9.51 8.65
N ILE A 162 2.21 9.55 7.62
CA ILE A 162 3.09 8.43 7.28
C ILE A 162 4.07 8.15 8.41
N LEU A 163 4.67 9.18 9.02
CA LEU A 163 5.56 9.03 10.18
C LEU A 163 4.82 8.43 11.38
N LEU A 164 3.60 8.88 11.68
CA LEU A 164 2.74 8.29 12.70
C LEU A 164 2.34 6.83 12.38
N GLY A 165 2.39 6.44 11.10
CA GLY A 165 2.11 5.08 10.65
C GLY A 165 3.07 4.05 11.25
N PHE A 166 4.35 4.40 11.49
CA PHE A 166 5.35 3.48 12.03
C PHE A 166 5.00 2.90 13.41
N THR A 167 4.24 3.64 14.22
CA THR A 167 3.85 3.23 15.58
C THR A 167 2.35 2.95 15.69
N HIS A 168 1.65 2.86 14.56
CA HIS A 168 0.22 2.61 14.53
C HIS A 168 -0.14 1.25 15.14
N GLN A 169 -1.29 1.12 15.79
CA GLN A 169 -1.73 -0.15 16.40
C GLN A 169 -1.98 -1.24 15.34
N ASP A 170 -2.47 -0.82 14.17
CA ASP A 170 -2.66 -1.70 13.01
C ASP A 170 -1.34 -2.07 12.32
N GLU A 171 -1.04 -3.37 12.22
CA GLU A 171 0.22 -3.86 11.67
C GLU A 171 0.38 -3.58 10.18
N CYS A 172 -0.72 -3.61 9.41
CA CYS A 172 -0.67 -3.29 7.98
C CYS A 172 -0.30 -1.82 7.76
N VAL A 173 -0.87 -0.89 8.56
CA VAL A 173 -0.47 0.53 8.51
C VAL A 173 1.00 0.67 8.87
N ARG A 174 1.48 -0.05 9.91
CA ARG A 174 2.92 -0.06 10.26
C ARG A 174 3.82 -0.53 9.13
N GLY A 175 3.38 -1.50 8.32
CA GLY A 175 4.16 -1.95 7.17
C GLY A 175 4.07 -1.05 5.95
N LEU A 176 2.94 -0.37 5.75
CA LEU A 176 2.77 0.55 4.63
C LEU A 176 3.59 1.85 4.79
N ALA A 177 3.84 2.29 6.03
CA ALA A 177 4.66 3.48 6.30
C ALA A 177 6.10 3.36 5.73
N PRO A 178 6.91 2.35 6.10
CA PRO A 178 8.24 2.15 5.53
C PRO A 178 8.19 1.85 4.03
N PHE A 179 7.17 1.13 3.54
CA PHE A 179 6.98 0.92 2.09
C PHE A 179 6.91 2.25 1.31
N ILE A 180 6.09 3.20 1.78
CA ILE A 180 5.96 4.53 1.15
C ILE A 180 7.29 5.29 1.19
N VAL A 181 7.99 5.24 2.34
CA VAL A 181 9.32 5.88 2.46
C VAL A 181 10.32 5.28 1.47
N GLY A 182 10.32 3.95 1.31
CA GLY A 182 11.16 3.26 0.33
C GLY A 182 10.88 3.72 -1.10
N LEU A 183 9.59 3.84 -1.49
CA LEU A 183 9.21 4.38 -2.80
C LEU A 183 9.67 5.83 -2.97
N CYS A 184 9.56 6.67 -1.94
CA CYS A 184 10.08 8.04 -1.98
C CYS A 184 11.59 8.05 -2.23
N ALA A 185 12.35 7.11 -1.65
CA ALA A 185 13.80 7.00 -1.86
C ALA A 185 14.15 6.61 -3.31
N GLU A 186 13.47 5.60 -3.89
CA GLU A 186 13.64 5.24 -5.31
C GLU A 186 13.36 6.43 -6.22
N ARG A 187 12.24 7.13 -6.00
CA ARG A 187 11.86 8.31 -6.80
C ARG A 187 12.80 9.49 -6.59
N ASN A 188 13.37 9.64 -5.40
CA ASN A 188 14.35 10.67 -5.13
C ASN A 188 15.66 10.43 -5.89
N GLY A 189 16.08 9.17 -6.08
CA GLY A 189 17.24 8.83 -6.91
C GLY A 189 17.04 9.15 -8.39
N GLU A 190 15.81 9.02 -8.89
CA GLU A 190 15.46 9.41 -10.27
C GLU A 190 15.36 10.94 -10.44
N SER A 191 14.67 11.60 -9.52
CA SER A 191 14.45 13.05 -9.54
C SER A 191 14.32 13.57 -8.11
N PRO A 192 15.39 14.20 -7.56
CA PRO A 192 15.38 14.63 -6.16
C PRO A 192 14.25 15.62 -5.86
N LYS A 193 13.50 15.36 -4.80
CA LYS A 193 12.40 16.24 -4.33
C LYS A 193 12.62 16.58 -2.86
N PRO A 194 12.57 17.88 -2.48
CA PRO A 194 12.76 18.30 -1.08
C PRO A 194 11.86 17.56 -0.09
N VAL A 195 10.59 17.40 -0.43
CA VAL A 195 9.59 16.74 0.42
C VAL A 195 9.88 15.25 0.64
N TYR A 196 10.40 14.53 -0.36
CA TYR A 196 10.82 13.15 -0.20
C TYR A 196 12.04 13.06 0.71
N MET A 197 13.03 13.94 0.51
CA MET A 197 14.23 13.98 1.36
C MET A 197 13.89 14.28 2.82
N GLU A 198 12.94 15.18 3.07
CA GLU A 198 12.47 15.52 4.41
C GLU A 198 11.78 14.34 5.10
N LEU A 199 10.87 13.66 4.38
CA LEU A 199 10.22 12.45 4.89
C LEU A 199 11.27 11.36 5.21
N ILE A 200 12.19 11.09 4.28
CA ILE A 200 13.25 10.09 4.46
C ILE A 200 14.08 10.41 5.70
N LYS A 201 14.60 11.65 5.83
CA LYS A 201 15.37 12.09 6.99
C LYS A 201 14.60 11.90 8.30
N SER A 202 13.32 12.27 8.31
CA SER A 202 12.46 12.16 9.50
C SER A 202 12.15 10.71 9.88
N SER A 203 12.22 9.79 8.91
CA SER A 203 11.92 8.36 9.11
C SER A 203 13.12 7.50 9.51
N MET A 204 14.36 7.98 9.39
CA MET A 204 15.57 7.14 9.54
C MET A 204 15.63 6.38 10.88
N ASN A 205 15.38 7.05 11.99
CA ASN A 205 15.37 6.41 13.31
C ASN A 205 14.22 5.40 13.46
N LEU A 206 13.07 5.69 12.83
CA LEU A 206 11.90 4.80 12.85
C LEU A 206 12.17 3.53 12.05
N LEU A 207 12.80 3.65 10.89
CA LEU A 207 13.23 2.52 10.06
C LEU A 207 14.23 1.61 10.80
N VAL A 208 15.25 2.19 11.42
CA VAL A 208 16.25 1.45 12.21
C VAL A 208 15.59 0.76 13.41
N THR A 209 14.67 1.44 14.10
CA THR A 209 13.88 0.84 15.19
C THR A 209 13.01 -0.31 14.67
N GLY A 210 12.42 -0.15 13.49
CA GLY A 210 11.60 -1.16 12.81
C GLY A 210 12.34 -2.46 12.50
N LEU A 211 13.66 -2.41 12.27
CA LEU A 211 14.49 -3.61 12.11
C LEU A 211 14.53 -4.49 13.37
N GLN A 212 14.43 -3.85 14.54
CA GLN A 212 14.59 -4.49 15.85
C GLN A 212 13.28 -5.03 16.42
N VAL A 213 12.14 -4.66 15.83
CA VAL A 213 10.86 -5.30 16.11
C VAL A 213 11.02 -6.74 15.63
N ASN A 214 11.27 -7.68 16.55
CA ASN A 214 11.43 -9.14 16.38
C ASN A 214 12.85 -9.73 16.43
N SER A 215 13.93 -8.98 16.70
CA SER A 215 15.29 -9.56 16.84
C SER A 215 15.56 -10.27 18.19
N ARG A 216 14.52 -10.67 18.94
CA ARG A 216 14.62 -11.54 20.12
C ARG A 216 13.62 -12.70 20.07
N SER A 217 14.02 -13.84 19.50
CA SER A 217 14.30 -15.06 20.27
C SER A 217 14.91 -16.14 19.35
N THR A 218 16.20 -16.40 19.49
CA THR A 218 16.89 -17.57 18.92
C THR A 218 16.66 -18.84 19.74
N GLY A 219 15.55 -18.93 20.50
CA GLY A 219 15.41 -19.94 21.56
C GLY A 219 14.05 -20.60 21.73
N THR A 220 12.99 -20.18 21.03
CA THR A 220 11.66 -20.76 21.25
C THR A 220 11.00 -21.07 19.92
N ARG A 221 10.85 -22.37 19.65
CA ARG A 221 10.00 -22.89 18.57
C ARG A 221 8.60 -22.31 18.70
N ALA A 222 8.10 -21.78 17.58
CA ALA A 222 6.68 -21.61 17.26
C ALA A 222 5.84 -20.84 18.30
N GLY A 223 6.04 -19.53 18.36
CA GLY A 223 4.89 -18.62 18.43
C GLY A 223 4.70 -18.08 17.02
N THR A 224 3.58 -18.37 16.37
CA THR A 224 3.21 -17.77 15.08
C THR A 224 3.13 -16.25 15.26
N PHE A 225 4.20 -15.54 14.89
CA PHE A 225 4.16 -14.10 14.72
C PHE A 225 3.22 -13.77 13.57
N GLY A 226 2.48 -12.67 13.68
CA GLY A 226 1.58 -12.23 12.61
C GLY A 226 2.37 -11.91 11.35
N GLU A 227 1.97 -12.48 10.21
CA GLU A 227 2.59 -12.22 8.90
C GLU A 227 2.73 -10.72 8.63
N ALA A 228 1.74 -9.91 9.04
CA ALA A 228 1.75 -8.45 8.85
C ALA A 228 2.87 -7.74 9.64
N ALA A 229 3.21 -8.19 10.84
CA ALA A 229 4.34 -7.66 11.60
C ALA A 229 5.68 -7.98 10.94
N GLN A 230 5.82 -9.18 10.37
CA GLN A 230 7.01 -9.57 9.61
C GLN A 230 7.11 -8.73 8.31
N VAL A 231 6.01 -8.54 7.57
CA VAL A 231 5.96 -7.66 6.40
C VAL A 231 6.39 -6.24 6.77
N ALA A 232 5.97 -5.73 7.93
CA ALA A 232 6.35 -4.39 8.37
C ALA A 232 7.86 -4.26 8.64
N ARG A 233 8.47 -5.28 9.24
CA ARG A 233 9.93 -5.36 9.43
C ARG A 233 10.66 -5.45 8.09
N GLU A 234 10.23 -6.32 7.19
CA GLU A 234 10.85 -6.51 5.87
C GLU A 234 10.74 -5.25 5.01
N ASN A 235 9.64 -4.51 5.10
CA ASN A 235 9.53 -3.20 4.47
C ASN A 235 10.51 -2.17 5.06
N CYS A 236 10.85 -2.23 6.35
CA CYS A 236 11.92 -1.40 6.92
C CYS A 236 13.29 -1.78 6.35
N VAL A 237 13.59 -3.08 6.22
CA VAL A 237 14.82 -3.59 5.59
C VAL A 237 14.94 -3.04 4.17
N SER A 238 13.90 -3.20 3.36
CA SER A 238 13.93 -2.77 1.97
C SER A 238 13.95 -1.25 1.81
N ALA A 239 13.20 -0.50 2.61
CA ALA A 239 13.24 0.95 2.58
C ALA A 239 14.65 1.49 2.86
N LEU A 240 15.36 0.93 3.84
CA LEU A 240 16.76 1.27 4.10
C LEU A 240 17.67 0.88 2.93
N ALA A 241 17.44 -0.26 2.29
CA ALA A 241 18.19 -0.64 1.09
C ALA A 241 18.00 0.38 -0.05
N LYS A 242 16.75 0.78 -0.32
CA LYS A 242 16.39 1.79 -1.31
C LYS A 242 17.03 3.15 -1.00
N ILE A 243 17.07 3.56 0.27
CA ILE A 243 17.73 4.79 0.72
C ILE A 243 19.25 4.75 0.52
N VAL A 244 19.90 3.63 0.86
CA VAL A 244 21.35 3.47 0.69
C VAL A 244 21.74 3.45 -0.79
N ARG A 245 20.92 2.83 -1.64
CA ARG A 245 21.13 2.79 -3.09
C ARG A 245 20.86 4.13 -3.79
N ASN A 246 20.02 5.00 -3.20
CA ASN A 246 19.62 6.29 -3.78
C ASN A 246 19.86 7.47 -2.79
N PRO A 247 21.13 7.80 -2.49
CA PRO A 247 21.48 8.79 -1.46
C PRO A 247 21.39 10.25 -1.92
N GLU A 248 20.87 10.54 -3.12
CA GLU A 248 20.88 11.87 -3.74
C GLU A 248 20.29 12.96 -2.82
N GLY A 249 21.11 13.95 -2.44
CA GLY A 249 20.69 15.04 -1.54
C GLY A 249 20.48 14.65 -0.08
N LEU A 250 20.80 13.40 0.27
CA LEU A 250 20.76 12.86 1.62
C LEU A 250 22.17 12.76 2.21
N VAL A 251 22.31 13.09 3.49
CA VAL A 251 23.53 12.83 4.25
C VAL A 251 23.21 11.68 5.19
N ILE A 252 23.63 10.47 4.81
CA ILE A 252 23.31 9.22 5.52
C ILE A 252 24.61 8.61 6.05
N GLU A 253 24.62 8.28 7.34
CA GLU A 253 25.73 7.56 7.96
C GLU A 253 25.60 6.05 7.68
N VAL A 254 25.87 5.65 6.44
CA VAL A 254 25.70 4.28 5.93
C VAL A 254 26.40 3.26 6.83
N ASP A 255 27.62 3.57 7.30
CA ASP A 255 28.40 2.68 8.18
C ASP A 255 27.72 2.35 9.52
N LYS A 256 26.84 3.22 10.02
CA LYS A 256 26.08 2.94 11.26
C LYS A 256 24.83 2.09 11.01
N ILE A 257 24.31 2.13 9.78
CA ILE A 257 23.07 1.45 9.39
C ILE A 257 23.36 0.04 8.90
N LEU A 258 24.41 -0.13 8.07
CA LEU A 258 24.70 -1.38 7.40
C LEU A 258 24.79 -2.60 8.32
N PRO A 259 25.48 -2.57 9.49
CA PRO A 259 25.54 -3.73 10.37
C PRO A 259 24.14 -4.18 10.83
N GLN A 260 23.31 -3.23 11.25
CA GLN A 260 21.94 -3.51 11.71
C GLN A 260 21.05 -4.00 10.57
N TRP A 261 21.26 -3.46 9.36
CA TRP A 261 20.53 -3.86 8.16
C TRP A 261 20.90 -5.28 7.71
N ILE A 262 22.19 -5.64 7.72
CA ILE A 262 22.66 -7.00 7.40
C ILE A 262 22.10 -8.01 8.40
N ASP A 263 22.14 -7.71 9.70
CA ASP A 263 21.58 -8.56 10.75
C ASP A 263 20.05 -8.75 10.64
N ALA A 264 19.38 -7.86 9.90
CA ALA A 264 17.94 -7.93 9.68
C ALA A 264 17.53 -8.80 8.48
N LEU A 265 18.47 -9.25 7.65
CA LEU A 265 18.21 -10.25 6.60
C LEU A 265 18.04 -11.66 7.22
N PRO A 266 17.33 -12.60 6.56
CA PRO A 266 16.73 -12.51 5.22
C PRO A 266 15.34 -11.85 5.19
N ILE A 267 14.87 -11.56 3.97
CA ILE A 267 13.45 -11.31 3.68
C ILE A 267 12.82 -12.67 3.36
N GLU A 268 11.73 -13.00 4.05
CA GLU A 268 11.11 -14.33 4.02
C GLU A 268 9.75 -14.34 3.32
N ILE A 269 8.98 -13.25 3.39
CA ILE A 269 7.58 -13.24 2.92
C ILE A 269 7.27 -12.16 1.88
N ASP A 270 7.83 -10.96 1.99
CA ASP A 270 7.54 -9.86 1.08
C ASP A 270 8.39 -9.96 -0.19
N VAL A 271 7.91 -10.75 -1.16
CA VAL A 271 8.64 -11.06 -2.39
C VAL A 271 8.95 -9.81 -3.23
N GLU A 272 8.10 -8.78 -3.18
CA GLU A 272 8.35 -7.53 -3.91
C GLU A 272 9.59 -6.80 -3.36
N GLU A 273 9.95 -7.05 -2.11
CA GLU A 273 11.04 -6.36 -1.40
C GLU A 273 12.37 -7.14 -1.42
N VAL A 274 12.39 -8.32 -2.04
CA VAL A 274 13.58 -9.15 -2.25
C VAL A 274 14.57 -8.47 -3.20
N GLU A 275 14.12 -8.03 -4.38
CA GLU A 275 15.00 -7.38 -5.37
C GLU A 275 15.78 -6.19 -4.81
N PRO A 276 15.14 -5.19 -4.18
CA PRO A 276 15.86 -4.01 -3.70
C PRO A 276 16.88 -4.35 -2.60
N SER A 277 16.55 -5.31 -1.74
CA SER A 277 17.37 -5.68 -0.59
C SER A 277 18.56 -6.55 -0.97
N TYR A 278 18.33 -7.63 -1.72
CA TYR A 278 19.41 -8.49 -2.18
C TYR A 278 20.24 -7.81 -3.28
N GLY A 279 19.65 -6.89 -4.05
CA GLY A 279 20.38 -6.01 -4.96
C GLY A 279 21.48 -5.23 -4.23
N LEU A 280 21.14 -4.55 -3.13
CA LEU A 280 22.14 -3.87 -2.30
C LEU A 280 23.17 -4.85 -1.73
N LEU A 281 22.75 -6.01 -1.21
CA LEU A 281 23.68 -6.99 -0.64
C LEU A 281 24.74 -7.43 -1.66
N LEU A 282 24.32 -7.72 -2.90
CA LEU A 282 25.23 -8.11 -3.97
C LEU A 282 26.16 -6.96 -4.36
N GLU A 283 25.64 -5.73 -4.44
CA GLU A 283 26.45 -4.53 -4.70
C GLU A 283 27.52 -4.30 -3.61
N LEU A 284 27.22 -4.61 -2.34
CA LEU A 284 28.16 -4.48 -1.22
C LEU A 284 29.23 -5.58 -1.24
N ILE A 285 28.87 -6.82 -1.56
CA ILE A 285 29.82 -7.94 -1.65
C ILE A 285 30.80 -7.76 -2.83
N ALA A 286 30.35 -7.11 -3.90
CA ALA A 286 31.16 -6.89 -5.10
C ALA A 286 32.20 -5.75 -4.95
N ARG A 287 32.17 -4.98 -3.85
CA ARG A 287 33.10 -3.88 -3.56
C ARG A 287 34.27 -4.36 -2.69
#